data_AF-A0A7V6Q253-F1
#
_entry.id   AF-A0A7V6Q253-F1
#
_cell.length_a   1.000
_cell.length_b   1.000
_cell.length_c   1.000
_cell.angle_alpha   90.00
_cell.angle_beta   90.00
_cell.angle_gamma   90.00
#
_symmetry.space_group_name_H-M   'P 1'
#
loop_
_entity.id
_entity.type
_entity.pdbx_description
1 polymer ?
#
loop_
_entity_poly.entity_id
_entity_poly.type
_entity_poly.pdbx_seq_one_letter_code
_entity_poly.pdbx_strand_id
1 'polypeptide(L)'
;MARVIADNFGCYNYFRTRRTHTIVFFGGEEDVMVCNIVMEFAVDCIESAVKRLRYQYIKDGFSTRGLENDYAMGFIEGLQGKYEEQKANHQEWGLVLVKDAEFIEAYKKIKLAKTIDTIMQYQGYPAAYKAGYKVFGGH
;
A
#
# COMPACT_ATOMS: atom_id res chain seq x y z
N MET A 1 -0.08 -1.00 2.87
CA MET A 1 0.20 -0.50 1.51
C MET A 1 1.67 -0.27 1.23
N ALA A 2 2.34 0.68 1.90
CA ALA A 2 3.76 1.02 1.60
C ALA A 2 4.71 -0.18 1.55
N ARG A 3 4.55 -1.13 2.49
CA ARG A 3 5.33 -2.37 2.48
C ARG A 3 5.11 -3.23 1.23
N VAL A 4 3.85 -3.38 0.80
CA VAL A 4 3.51 -4.12 -0.42
C VAL A 4 4.19 -3.49 -1.63
N ILE A 5 4.22 -2.16 -1.73
CA ILE A 5 4.90 -1.47 -2.83
C ILE A 5 6.42 -1.69 -2.73
N ALA A 6 7.02 -1.41 -1.57
CA ALA A 6 8.47 -1.50 -1.38
C ALA A 6 9.04 -2.88 -1.70
N ASP A 7 8.38 -3.94 -1.22
CA ASP A 7 8.81 -5.33 -1.43
C ASP A 7 8.65 -5.80 -2.90
N ASN A 8 7.99 -5.01 -3.75
CA ASN A 8 7.83 -5.27 -5.18
C ASN A 8 8.71 -4.40 -6.08
N PHE A 9 9.53 -3.51 -5.51
CA PHE A 9 10.48 -2.66 -6.22
C PHE A 9 11.87 -2.67 -5.55
N GLY A 10 12.25 -3.78 -4.89
CA GLY A 10 13.58 -3.90 -4.26
C GLY A 10 13.86 -2.90 -3.13
N CYS A 11 12.83 -2.22 -2.61
CA CYS A 11 12.98 -1.15 -1.64
C CYS A 11 12.67 -1.61 -0.21
N TYR A 12 13.20 -0.88 0.76
CA TYR A 12 12.70 -0.86 2.12
C TYR A 12 11.70 0.28 2.30
N ASN A 13 10.90 0.18 3.34
CA ASN A 13 10.14 1.31 3.85
C ASN A 13 10.32 1.42 5.36
N TYR A 14 10.19 2.64 5.88
CA TYR A 14 10.12 2.90 7.31
C TYR A 14 9.33 4.18 7.57
N PHE A 15 8.96 4.38 8.83
CA PHE A 15 8.25 5.58 9.24
C PHE A 15 9.17 6.54 9.97
N ARG A 16 9.16 7.79 9.54
CA ARG A 16 9.75 8.90 10.29
C ARG A 16 8.63 9.62 11.02
N THR A 17 8.67 9.55 12.34
CA THR A 17 7.67 10.20 13.20
C THR A 17 8.29 11.42 13.88
N ARG A 18 7.74 12.60 13.61
CA ARG A 18 8.02 13.82 14.39
C ARG A 18 6.71 14.41 14.91
N ARG A 19 6.05 15.23 14.08
CA ARG A 19 4.69 15.75 14.33
C ARG A 19 3.63 14.99 13.53
N THR A 20 4.03 14.45 12.40
CA THR A 20 3.24 13.57 11.53
C THR A 20 4.03 12.29 11.25
N HIS A 21 3.34 11.25 10.81
CA HIS A 21 3.95 10.02 10.34
C HIS A 21 4.24 10.16 8.84
N THR A 22 5.50 10.10 8.45
CA THR A 22 5.92 10.13 7.06
C THR A 22 6.42 8.74 6.66
N ILE A 23 5.88 8.20 5.58
CA ILE A 23 6.40 7.00 4.92
C ILE A 23 7.67 7.40 4.18
N VAL A 24 8.74 6.62 4.36
CA VAL A 24 10.00 6.80 3.64
C VAL A 24 10.35 5.50 2.95
N PHE A 25 10.53 5.56 1.63
CA PHE A 25 11.12 4.47 0.85
C PHE A 25 12.64 4.61 0.80
N PHE A 26 13.33 3.48 0.79
CA PHE A 26 14.80 3.43 0.83
C PHE A 26 15.32 2.31 -0.06
N GLY A 27 16.14 2.65 -1.05
CA GLY A 27 16.66 1.75 -2.08
C GLY A 27 17.39 2.56 -3.15
N GLY A 28 17.53 1.99 -4.35
CA GLY A 28 18.05 2.70 -5.51
C GLY A 28 17.19 3.93 -5.86
N GLU A 29 17.81 4.98 -6.40
CA GLU A 29 17.11 6.24 -6.69
C GLU A 29 15.89 6.05 -7.61
N GLU A 30 16.06 5.27 -8.68
CA GLU A 30 15.00 4.96 -9.63
C GLU A 30 13.87 4.15 -8.98
N ASP A 31 14.21 3.10 -8.21
CA ASP A 31 13.23 2.27 -7.51
C ASP A 31 12.43 3.06 -6.46
N VAL A 32 13.10 3.96 -5.74
CA VAL A 32 12.45 4.86 -4.76
C VAL A 32 11.51 5.84 -5.46
N MET A 33 11.92 6.38 -6.61
CA MET A 33 11.06 7.24 -7.43
C MET A 33 9.79 6.48 -7.85
N VAL A 34 9.92 5.26 -8.34
CA VAL A 34 8.77 4.41 -8.72
C VAL A 34 7.89 4.12 -7.51
N CYS A 35 8.47 3.77 -6.35
CA CYS A 35 7.70 3.57 -5.12
C CYS A 35 6.87 4.79 -4.73
N ASN A 36 7.44 5.99 -4.82
CA ASN A 36 6.72 7.24 -4.51
C ASN A 36 5.56 7.47 -5.49
N ILE A 37 5.80 7.34 -6.80
CA ILE A 37 4.77 7.52 -7.83
C ILE A 37 3.62 6.52 -7.61
N VAL A 38 3.94 5.24 -7.39
CA VAL A 38 2.92 4.19 -7.17
C VAL A 38 2.15 4.44 -5.87
N MET A 39 2.83 4.90 -4.81
CA MET A 39 2.20 5.22 -3.54
C MET A 39 1.23 6.40 -3.66
N GLU A 40 1.65 7.49 -4.32
CA GLU A 40 0.81 8.66 -4.58
C GLU A 40 -0.42 8.28 -5.42
N PHE A 41 -0.20 7.56 -6.51
CA PHE A 41 -1.30 7.06 -7.36
C PHE A 41 -2.28 6.18 -6.57
N ALA A 42 -1.78 5.29 -5.71
CA ALA A 42 -2.62 4.43 -4.89
C ALA A 42 -3.48 5.22 -3.89
N VAL A 43 -2.89 6.24 -3.24
CA VAL A 43 -3.62 7.14 -2.33
C VAL A 43 -4.71 7.90 -3.09
N ASP A 44 -4.39 8.51 -4.23
CA ASP A 44 -5.35 9.25 -5.04
C ASP A 44 -6.53 8.35 -5.49
N CYS A 45 -6.23 7.10 -5.89
CA CYS A 45 -7.25 6.13 -6.27
C CYS A 45 -8.20 5.80 -5.11
N ILE A 46 -7.63 5.55 -3.91
CA ILE A 46 -8.42 5.26 -2.71
C ILE A 46 -9.28 6.46 -2.33
N GLU A 47 -8.69 7.66 -2.26
CA GLU A 47 -9.40 8.88 -1.86
C GLU A 47 -10.55 9.19 -2.81
N SER A 48 -10.33 9.13 -4.12
CA SER A 48 -11.35 9.38 -5.14
C SER A 48 -12.52 8.39 -5.05
N ALA A 49 -12.22 7.09 -4.91
CA ALA A 49 -13.23 6.06 -4.80
C ALA A 49 -14.03 6.16 -3.48
N VAL A 50 -13.34 6.35 -2.36
CA VAL A 50 -13.95 6.48 -1.03
C VAL A 50 -14.80 7.75 -0.96
N LYS A 51 -14.39 8.86 -1.57
CA LYS A 51 -15.20 10.08 -1.65
C LYS A 51 -16.55 9.82 -2.32
N ARG A 52 -16.56 9.08 -3.43
CA ARG A 52 -17.79 8.68 -4.13
C ARG A 52 -18.65 7.73 -3.29
N LEU A 53 -18.03 6.74 -2.65
CA LEU A 53 -18.74 5.79 -1.78
C LEU A 53 -19.38 6.49 -0.57
N ARG A 54 -18.62 7.38 0.10
CA ARG A 54 -19.13 8.19 1.22
C ARG A 54 -20.33 9.01 0.82
N TYR A 55 -20.29 9.67 -0.35
CA TYR A 55 -21.41 10.44 -0.86
C TYR A 55 -22.67 9.59 -1.00
N GLN A 56 -22.56 8.40 -1.60
CA GLN A 56 -23.69 7.48 -1.77
C GLN A 56 -24.25 7.00 -0.41
N TYR A 57 -23.38 6.57 0.51
CA TYR A 57 -23.81 6.10 1.83
C TYR A 57 -24.53 7.19 2.64
N ILE A 58 -24.01 8.42 2.60
CA ILE A 58 -24.66 9.56 3.27
C ILE A 58 -26.04 9.84 2.66
N LYS A 59 -26.14 9.82 1.32
CA LYS A 59 -27.41 10.02 0.62
C LYS A 59 -28.46 8.97 0.99
N ASP A 60 -28.01 7.74 1.23
CA ASP A 60 -28.86 6.61 1.61
C ASP A 60 -29.09 6.51 3.13
N GLY A 61 -28.54 7.44 3.93
CA GLY A 61 -28.74 7.49 5.38
C GLY A 61 -27.88 6.52 6.20
N PHE A 62 -26.82 5.95 5.60
CA PHE A 62 -25.91 5.02 6.27
C PHE A 62 -24.68 5.71 6.87
N SER A 63 -24.10 5.08 7.90
CA SER A 63 -22.81 5.48 8.46
C SER A 63 -21.68 5.30 7.44
N THR A 64 -20.67 6.15 7.53
CA THR A 64 -19.44 6.08 6.72
C THR A 64 -18.19 5.80 7.57
N ARG A 65 -18.36 5.66 8.89
CA ARG A 65 -17.25 5.39 9.81
C ARG A 65 -16.70 3.99 9.51
N GLY A 66 -15.42 3.91 9.15
CA GLY A 66 -14.74 2.65 8.80
C GLY A 66 -14.82 2.24 7.33
N LEU A 67 -15.65 2.92 6.51
CA LEU A 67 -15.84 2.61 5.09
C LEU A 67 -14.52 2.68 4.29
N GLU A 68 -13.71 3.70 4.58
CA GLU A 68 -12.39 3.89 3.98
C GLU A 68 -11.43 2.76 4.33
N ASN A 69 -11.46 2.30 5.58
CA ASN A 69 -10.58 1.23 6.04
C ASN A 69 -10.85 -0.07 5.28
N ASP A 70 -12.12 -0.45 5.17
CA ASP A 70 -12.50 -1.68 4.48
C ASP A 70 -12.22 -1.61 2.99
N TYR A 71 -12.48 -0.46 2.36
CA TYR A 71 -12.11 -0.24 0.95
C TYR A 71 -10.59 -0.35 0.75
N ALA A 72 -9.79 0.34 1.57
CA ALA A 72 -8.34 0.32 1.48
C ALA A 72 -7.77 -1.08 1.78
N MET A 73 -8.35 -1.83 2.71
CA MET A 73 -7.97 -3.23 2.95
C MET A 73 -8.14 -4.08 1.69
N GLY A 74 -9.32 -4.02 1.05
CA GLY A 74 -9.55 -4.73 -0.19
C GLY A 74 -8.60 -4.30 -1.30
N PHE A 75 -8.38 -2.99 -1.46
CA PHE A 75 -7.45 -2.42 -2.44
C PHE A 75 -6.02 -2.96 -2.26
N ILE A 76 -5.51 -2.96 -1.03
CA ILE A 76 -4.17 -3.45 -0.70
C ILE A 76 -4.05 -4.94 -1.00
N GLU A 77 -5.07 -5.73 -0.66
CA GLU A 77 -5.07 -7.17 -0.92
C GLU A 77 -5.12 -7.49 -2.41
N GLY A 78 -5.95 -6.78 -3.18
CA GLY A 78 -5.98 -6.92 -4.64
C GLY A 78 -4.64 -6.54 -5.28
N LEU A 79 -4.03 -5.44 -4.83
CA LEU A 79 -2.71 -5.00 -5.31
C LEU A 79 -1.63 -6.06 -5.01
N GLN A 80 -1.62 -6.60 -3.79
CA GLN A 80 -0.70 -7.66 -3.41
C GLN A 80 -0.88 -8.90 -4.28
N GLY A 81 -2.12 -9.34 -4.50
CA GLY A 81 -2.42 -10.48 -5.37
C GLY A 81 -1.92 -10.27 -6.80
N LYS A 82 -2.03 -9.05 -7.35
CA LYS A 82 -1.49 -8.76 -8.69
C LYS A 82 0.03 -8.80 -8.75
N TYR A 83 0.72 -8.34 -7.72
CA TYR A 83 2.17 -8.49 -7.66
C TYR A 83 2.61 -9.94 -7.55
N GLU A 84 1.89 -10.75 -6.77
CA GLU A 84 2.15 -12.19 -6.65
C GLU A 84 1.92 -12.91 -7.99
N GLU A 85 0.84 -12.58 -8.71
CA GLU A 85 0.57 -13.08 -10.06
C GLU A 85 1.69 -12.70 -11.05
N GLN A 86 2.16 -11.44 -11.02
CA GLN A 86 3.27 -10.99 -11.86
C GLN A 86 4.55 -11.77 -11.58
N LYS A 87 4.89 -12.02 -10.31
CA LYS A 87 6.06 -12.81 -9.90
C LYS A 87 5.94 -14.27 -10.35
N ALA A 88 4.74 -14.86 -10.24
CA ALA A 88 4.50 -16.23 -10.67
C ALA A 88 4.62 -16.39 -12.19
N ASN A 89 4.13 -15.41 -12.95
CA ASN A 89 4.16 -15.44 -14.42
C ASN A 89 5.52 -15.02 -15.02
N HIS A 90 6.34 -14.27 -14.28
CA HIS A 90 7.65 -13.78 -14.73
C HIS A 90 8.73 -14.11 -13.69
N GLN A 91 9.06 -15.40 -13.59
CA GLN A 91 10.03 -15.90 -12.61
C GLN A 91 11.41 -15.23 -12.74
N GLU A 92 11.78 -14.80 -13.95
CA GLU A 92 13.02 -14.05 -14.22
C GLU A 92 13.07 -12.68 -13.53
N TRP A 93 11.92 -12.01 -13.35
CA TRP A 93 11.86 -10.72 -12.63
C TRP A 93 11.98 -10.89 -11.11
N GLY A 94 11.70 -12.10 -10.59
CA GLY A 94 11.88 -12.42 -9.17
C GLY A 94 13.33 -12.29 -8.68
N LEU A 95 14.31 -12.54 -9.57
CA LEU A 95 15.74 -12.32 -9.30
C LEU A 95 16.12 -10.83 -9.29
N VAL A 96 15.37 -9.97 -10.00
CA VAL A 96 15.66 -8.53 -10.16
C VAL A 96 15.20 -7.72 -8.93
N LEU A 97 14.21 -8.20 -8.18
CA LEU A 97 13.67 -7.50 -7.00
C LEU A 97 14.50 -7.69 -5.72
N VAL A 98 15.70 -8.28 -5.83
CA VAL A 98 16.61 -8.47 -4.69
C VAL A 98 17.22 -7.13 -4.30
N LYS A 99 17.12 -6.79 -3.02
CA LYS A 99 17.67 -5.54 -2.48
C LYS A 99 19.21 -5.61 -2.53
N ASP A 100 19.85 -4.59 -3.07
CA ASP A 100 21.32 -4.51 -3.14
C ASP A 100 21.94 -4.60 -1.73
N ALA A 101 23.02 -5.36 -1.59
CA ALA A 101 23.77 -5.52 -0.35
C ALA A 101 24.19 -4.17 0.27
N GLU A 102 24.54 -3.17 -0.55
CA GLU A 102 24.85 -1.83 -0.08
C GLU A 102 23.65 -1.20 0.66
N PHE A 103 22.45 -1.29 0.08
CA PHE A 103 21.23 -0.77 0.69
C PHE A 103 20.81 -1.59 1.91
N ILE A 104 21.03 -2.90 1.93
CA ILE A 104 20.78 -3.73 3.13
C ILE A 104 21.60 -3.20 4.32
N GLU A 105 22.90 -2.99 4.12
CA GLU A 105 23.81 -2.56 5.18
C GLU A 105 23.55 -1.10 5.60
N ALA A 106 23.22 -0.22 4.65
CA ALA A 106 22.83 1.15 4.94
C ALA A 106 21.51 1.20 5.74
N TYR A 107 20.51 0.39 5.36
CA TYR A 107 19.22 0.33 6.06
C TYR A 107 19.38 -0.14 7.51
N LYS A 108 20.22 -1.16 7.77
CA LYS A 108 20.52 -1.64 9.14
C LYS A 108 21.12 -0.57 10.05
N LYS A 109 21.81 0.43 9.50
CA LYS A 109 22.41 1.54 10.26
C LYS A 109 21.39 2.62 10.62
N ILE A 110 20.20 2.61 10.03
CA ILE A 110 19.15 3.58 10.33
C ILE A 110 18.59 3.31 11.73
N LYS A 111 18.75 4.28 12.64
CA LYS A 111 18.16 4.24 13.98
C LYS A 111 16.69 4.62 13.92
N LEU A 112 15.80 3.63 13.84
CA LEU A 112 14.36 3.81 13.88
C LEU A 112 13.90 4.05 15.32
N ALA A 113 13.44 5.26 15.62
CA ALA A 113 13.13 5.68 16.99
C ALA A 113 11.83 5.07 17.55
N LYS A 114 10.86 4.75 16.68
CA LYS A 114 9.52 4.26 17.07
C LYS A 114 8.92 3.40 15.97
N THR A 115 8.32 2.27 16.35
CA THR A 115 7.37 1.54 15.52
C THR A 115 6.02 2.24 15.57
N ILE A 116 5.26 2.19 14.47
CA ILE A 116 3.88 2.66 14.44
C ILE A 116 2.96 1.46 14.22
N ASP A 117 1.79 1.50 14.85
CA ASP A 117 0.75 0.52 14.58
C ASP A 117 0.08 0.87 13.25
N THR A 118 0.13 -0.06 12.31
CA THR A 118 -0.50 0.06 10.99
C THR A 118 -1.58 -1.00 10.78
N ILE A 119 -1.96 -1.72 11.85
CA ILE A 119 -2.99 -2.76 11.80
C ILE A 119 -4.35 -2.10 11.54
N MET A 120 -4.95 -2.49 10.43
CA MET A 120 -6.32 -2.13 10.08
C MET A 120 -7.25 -3.27 10.49
N GLN A 121 -8.33 -2.93 11.18
CA GLN A 121 -9.38 -3.89 11.51
C GLN A 121 -10.58 -3.68 10.59
N TYR A 122 -11.13 -4.79 10.08
CA TYR A 122 -12.34 -4.79 9.29
C TYR A 122 -13.52 -4.19 10.08
N GLN A 123 -14.28 -3.29 9.45
CA GLN A 123 -15.32 -2.47 10.06
C GLN A 123 -16.74 -2.81 9.60
N GLY A 124 -16.92 -3.87 8.81
CA GLY A 124 -18.24 -4.40 8.44
C GLY A 124 -18.82 -3.88 7.12
N TYR A 125 -18.02 -3.37 6.19
CA TYR A 125 -18.44 -2.91 4.86
C TYR A 125 -17.94 -3.87 3.75
N PRO A 126 -18.56 -5.05 3.56
CA PRO A 126 -18.09 -6.05 2.60
C PRO A 126 -18.16 -5.55 1.15
N ALA A 127 -19.14 -4.70 0.83
CA ALA A 127 -19.24 -4.09 -0.49
C ALA A 127 -18.08 -3.12 -0.78
N ALA A 128 -17.65 -2.35 0.23
CA ALA A 128 -16.52 -1.43 0.10
C ALA A 128 -15.21 -2.20 -0.05
N TYR A 129 -14.99 -3.23 0.78
CA TYR A 129 -13.86 -4.13 0.65
C TYR A 129 -13.81 -4.79 -0.74
N LYS A 130 -14.92 -5.37 -1.20
CA LYS A 130 -14.99 -6.01 -2.53
C LYS A 130 -14.75 -5.00 -3.66
N ALA A 131 -15.22 -3.76 -3.52
CA ALA A 131 -14.96 -2.71 -4.49
C ALA A 131 -13.47 -2.34 -4.54
N GLY A 132 -12.82 -2.21 -3.39
CA GLY A 132 -11.37 -1.99 -3.32
C GLY A 132 -10.58 -3.14 -3.94
N TYR A 133 -10.93 -4.39 -3.58
CA TYR A 133 -10.29 -5.60 -4.11
C TYR A 133 -10.35 -5.63 -5.63
N LYS A 134 -11.51 -5.38 -6.23
CA LYS A 134 -11.73 -5.41 -7.68
C LYS A 134 -10.95 -4.39 -8.51
N VAL A 135 -10.32 -3.39 -7.89
CA VAL A 135 -9.43 -2.49 -8.63
C VAL A 135 -8.29 -3.27 -9.28
N PHE A 136 -7.82 -4.32 -8.61
CA PHE A 136 -6.72 -5.17 -9.07
C PHE A 136 -7.09 -6.65 -9.11
N GLY A 137 -7.97 -7.11 -8.23
CA GLY A 137 -8.48 -8.48 -8.18
C GLY A 137 -9.31 -8.82 -9.42
N GLY A 138 -9.00 -9.96 -10.04
CA GLY A 138 -9.74 -10.50 -11.18
C GLY A 138 -11.23 -10.69 -10.87
N HIS A 139 -12.03 -10.77 -11.94
CA HIS A 139 -13.48 -10.97 -11.88
C HIS A 139 -13.88 -12.35 -11.38
#